data_AF-A0A2P7TZU0-F1
#
_entry.id   AF-A0A2P7TZU0-F1
#
_cell.length_a   1.000
_cell.length_b   1.000
_cell.length_c   1.000
_cell.angle_alpha   90.00
_cell.angle_beta   90.00
_cell.angle_gamma   90.00
#
_symmetry.space_group_name_H-M   'P 1'
#
loop_
_entity.id
_entity.type
_entity.pdbx_description
1 polymer ?
#
loop_
_entity_poly.entity_id
_entity_poly.type
_entity_poly.pdbx_seq_one_letter_code
_entity_poly.pdbx_strand_id
1 'polypeptide(L)'
;MFNIYLLRQKITNEDYQRIIIANSDDFSVNETGLLQEILQRFDFDVVQAQALAQAVLQQQRFDPNEYHIDSDDEDITGMCPHCINPPMPPLRDYLAWRELRG
;
A
#
# COMPACT_ATOMS: atom_id res chain seq x y z
N MET A 1 -10.80 -12.03 -4.14
CA MET A 1 -10.29 -13.04 -3.20
C MET A 1 -8.79 -13.17 -3.45
N PHE A 2 -7.97 -12.97 -2.43
CA PHE A 2 -6.52 -12.86 -2.58
C PHE A 2 -5.86 -14.21 -2.93
N ASN A 3 -4.97 -14.23 -3.93
CA ASN A 3 -4.33 -15.46 -4.39
C ASN A 3 -3.10 -15.82 -3.53
N ILE A 4 -3.35 -16.59 -2.47
CA ILE A 4 -2.32 -17.07 -1.54
C ILE A 4 -1.28 -17.97 -2.24
N TYR A 5 -1.68 -18.73 -3.26
CA TYR A 5 -0.75 -19.60 -3.99
C TYR A 5 0.32 -18.78 -4.72
N LEU A 6 -0.11 -17.72 -5.43
CA LEU A 6 0.82 -16.83 -6.12
C LEU A 6 1.75 -16.11 -5.13
N LEU A 7 1.23 -15.64 -3.98
CA LEU A 7 2.06 -15.03 -2.94
C LEU A 7 3.17 -15.98 -2.48
N ARG A 8 2.84 -17.23 -2.15
CA ARG A 8 3.81 -18.24 -1.68
C ARG A 8 4.83 -18.61 -2.75
N GLN A 9 4.44 -18.54 -4.02
CA GLN A 9 5.35 -18.76 -5.14
C GLN A 9 6.34 -17.59 -5.30
N LYS A 10 5.86 -16.35 -5.12
CA LYS A 10 6.61 -15.12 -5.38
C LYS A 10 7.49 -14.67 -4.22
N ILE A 11 7.09 -14.95 -2.99
CA ILE A 11 7.81 -14.54 -1.78
C ILE A 11 8.24 -15.78 -1.03
N THR A 12 9.54 -16.07 -1.00
CA THR A 12 10.06 -17.28 -0.33
C THR A 12 10.07 -17.17 1.18
N ASN A 13 10.21 -15.96 1.74
CA ASN A 13 10.28 -15.75 3.18
C ASN A 13 8.89 -15.92 3.83
N GLU A 14 8.74 -16.92 4.69
CA GLU A 14 7.48 -17.26 5.36
C GLU A 14 6.95 -16.15 6.27
N ASP A 15 7.81 -15.40 6.95
CA ASP A 15 7.39 -14.32 7.84
C ASP A 15 6.72 -13.19 7.06
N TYR A 16 7.28 -12.84 5.89
CA TYR A 16 6.68 -11.85 5.01
C TYR A 16 5.36 -12.34 4.42
N GLN A 17 5.26 -13.63 4.06
CA GLN A 17 3.98 -14.20 3.63
C GLN A 17 2.92 -14.07 4.74
N ARG A 18 3.27 -14.38 6.00
CA ARG A 18 2.35 -14.28 7.14
C ARG A 18 1.88 -12.85 7.36
N ILE A 19 2.80 -11.88 7.34
CA ILE A 19 2.47 -10.46 7.46
C ILE A 19 1.52 -10.04 6.35
N ILE A 20 1.81 -10.39 5.10
CA ILE A 20 0.99 -9.99 3.96
C ILE A 20 -0.41 -10.59 4.05
N ILE A 21 -0.52 -11.88 4.37
CA ILE A 21 -1.82 -12.55 4.51
C ILE A 21 -2.62 -11.94 5.67
N ALA A 22 -2.02 -11.78 6.85
CA ALA A 22 -2.73 -11.31 8.04
C ALA A 22 -3.23 -9.87 7.92
N ASN A 23 -2.54 -9.02 7.18
CA ASN A 23 -2.88 -7.60 7.07
C ASN A 23 -3.61 -7.23 5.77
N SER A 24 -3.86 -8.20 4.88
CA SER A 24 -4.65 -8.00 3.65
C SER A 24 -6.08 -8.54 3.72
N ASP A 25 -6.49 -9.14 4.85
CA ASP A 25 -7.83 -9.73 5.00
C ASP A 25 -8.95 -8.67 4.92
N ASP A 26 -8.71 -7.50 5.50
CA ASP A 26 -9.66 -6.37 5.52
C ASP A 26 -9.54 -5.44 4.29
N PHE A 27 -8.69 -5.79 3.32
CA PHE A 27 -8.50 -4.94 2.14
C PHE A 27 -9.78 -4.86 1.29
N SER A 28 -10.05 -3.66 0.80
CA SER A 28 -11.06 -3.47 -0.24
C SER A 28 -10.71 -4.28 -1.50
N VAL A 29 -11.69 -4.42 -2.39
CA VAL A 29 -11.51 -5.09 -3.69
C VAL A 29 -10.38 -4.45 -4.50
N ASN A 30 -10.26 -3.12 -4.43
CA ASN A 30 -9.23 -2.37 -5.17
C ASN A 30 -7.84 -2.60 -4.57
N GLU A 31 -7.70 -2.59 -3.25
CA GLU A 31 -6.43 -2.84 -2.57
C GLU A 31 -5.96 -4.28 -2.77
N THR A 32 -6.88 -5.24 -2.66
CA THR A 32 -6.60 -6.65 -2.98
C THR A 32 -6.17 -6.81 -4.43
N GLY A 33 -6.86 -6.12 -5.36
CA GLY A 33 -6.52 -6.11 -6.78
C GLY A 33 -5.13 -5.57 -7.04
N LEU A 34 -4.78 -4.44 -6.41
CA LEU A 34 -3.45 -3.81 -6.52
C LEU A 34 -2.33 -4.72 -5.97
N LEU A 35 -2.54 -5.32 -4.79
CA LEU A 35 -1.58 -6.26 -4.22
C LEU A 35 -1.37 -7.47 -5.14
N GLN A 36 -2.45 -8.00 -5.73
CA GLN A 36 -2.35 -9.11 -6.67
C GLN A 36 -1.63 -8.70 -7.96
N GLU A 37 -1.90 -7.50 -8.48
CA GLU A 37 -1.20 -6.97 -9.64
C GLU A 37 0.31 -6.87 -9.39
N ILE A 38 0.72 -6.34 -8.24
CA ILE A 38 2.13 -6.25 -7.82
C ILE A 38 2.78 -7.64 -7.82
N LEU A 39 2.11 -8.65 -7.23
CA LEU A 39 2.63 -10.03 -7.20
C LEU A 39 2.72 -10.66 -8.59
N GLN A 40 1.81 -10.32 -9.51
CA GLN A 40 1.84 -10.83 -10.88
C GLN A 40 2.95 -10.19 -11.72
N ARG A 41 3.16 -8.87 -11.56
CA ARG A 41 4.07 -8.08 -12.41
C ARG A 41 5.53 -8.25 -12.05
N PHE A 42 5.85 -8.51 -10.79
CA PHE A 42 7.22 -8.47 -10.30
C PHE A 42 7.69 -9.80 -9.71
N ASP A 43 9.00 -10.00 -9.72
CA ASP A 43 9.67 -10.97 -8.84
C ASP A 43 10.24 -10.24 -7.61
N PHE A 44 10.60 -11.00 -6.58
CA PHE A 44 11.00 -10.44 -5.29
C PHE A 44 12.29 -11.06 -4.80
N ASP A 45 13.31 -10.23 -4.62
CA ASP A 45 14.36 -10.53 -3.67
C ASP A 45 13.88 -10.29 -2.22
N VAL A 46 14.76 -10.55 -1.25
CA VAL A 46 14.45 -10.42 0.18
C VAL A 46 14.09 -8.98 0.56
N VAL A 47 14.81 -7.98 0.03
CA VAL A 47 14.59 -6.56 0.35
C VAL A 47 13.27 -6.08 -0.26
N GLN A 48 13.01 -6.45 -1.50
CA GLN A 48 11.76 -6.12 -2.19
C GLN A 48 10.55 -6.76 -1.51
N ALA A 49 10.66 -8.02 -1.06
CA ALA A 49 9.62 -8.70 -0.31
C ALA A 49 9.40 -8.06 1.07
N GLN A 50 10.47 -7.68 1.77
CA GLN A 50 10.39 -6.97 3.04
C GLN A 50 9.64 -5.64 2.87
N ALA A 51 10.01 -4.86 1.86
CA ALA A 51 9.36 -3.59 1.56
C ALA A 51 7.88 -3.77 1.21
N LEU A 52 7.51 -4.82 0.47
CA LEU A 52 6.10 -5.11 0.21
C LEU A 52 5.34 -5.45 1.50
N ALA A 53 5.92 -6.26 2.38
CA ALA A 53 5.29 -6.61 3.66
C ALA A 53 5.08 -5.36 4.54
N GLN A 54 6.02 -4.42 4.54
CA GLN A 54 5.86 -3.13 5.24
C GLN A 54 4.77 -2.27 4.60
N ALA A 55 4.72 -2.19 3.27
CA ALA A 55 3.67 -1.45 2.56
C ALA A 55 2.28 -2.01 2.86
N VAL A 56 2.13 -3.35 2.91
CA VAL A 56 0.87 -4.00 3.28
C VAL A 56 0.46 -3.67 4.72
N LEU A 57 1.40 -3.73 5.67
CA LEU A 57 1.14 -3.35 7.07
C LEU A 57 0.70 -1.88 7.21
N GLN A 58 1.33 -0.98 6.46
CA GLN A 58 1.00 0.44 6.47
C GLN A 58 -0.34 0.71 5.79
N GLN A 59 -0.63 0.03 4.67
CA GLN A 59 -1.89 0.17 3.94
C GLN A 59 -3.10 -0.12 4.82
N GLN A 60 -3.02 -1.15 5.67
CA GLN A 60 -4.12 -1.51 6.58
C GLN A 60 -4.50 -0.36 7.54
N ARG A 61 -3.54 0.51 7.87
CA ARG A 61 -3.72 1.64 8.79
C ARG A 61 -3.81 2.98 8.08
N PHE A 62 -3.82 2.97 6.75
CA PHE A 62 -3.78 4.19 5.97
C PHE A 62 -5.15 4.85 5.97
N ASP A 63 -5.26 5.97 6.68
CA ASP A 63 -6.40 6.87 6.58
C ASP A 63 -6.00 8.11 5.76
N PRO A 64 -6.55 8.27 4.53
CA PRO A 64 -6.24 9.42 3.69
C PRO A 64 -6.73 10.73 4.28
N ASN A 65 -7.50 10.75 5.38
CA ASN A 65 -8.00 11.96 6.02
C ASN A 65 -7.35 12.25 7.39
N GLU A 66 -6.43 11.42 7.89
CA GLU A 66 -5.88 11.51 9.27
C GLU A 66 -5.28 12.89 9.61
N TYR A 67 -4.78 13.62 8.61
CA TYR A 67 -4.17 14.95 8.74
C TYR A 67 -4.98 16.06 8.06
N HIS A 68 -6.27 15.84 7.76
CA HIS A 68 -7.14 16.90 7.29
C HIS A 68 -7.34 17.94 8.41
N ILE A 69 -6.89 19.18 8.16
CA ILE A 69 -7.21 20.31 9.02
C ILE A 69 -8.43 20.98 8.40
N ASP A 70 -9.58 20.87 9.06
CA ASP A 70 -10.77 21.65 8.70
C ASP A 70 -10.44 23.13 8.98
N SER A 71 -10.18 23.88 7.91
CA SER A 71 -9.97 25.32 8.01
C SER A 71 -11.34 25.99 8.19
N ASP A 72 -11.80 26.07 9.43
CA ASP A 72 -13.05 26.74 9.83
C ASP A 72 -12.86 28.27 9.97
N ASP A 73 -11.84 28.83 9.30
CA ASP A 73 -11.55 30.27 9.29
C ASP A 73 -12.09 30.85 7.98
N GLU A 74 -13.28 31.45 8.07
CA GLU A 74 -14.05 32.11 6.99
C GLU A 74 -13.26 33.19 6.22
N ASP A 75 -12.04 33.54 6.65
CA ASP A 75 -11.17 34.56 6.02
C ASP A 75 -9.93 33.98 5.31
N ILE A 76 -9.72 32.65 5.31
CA ILE A 76 -8.65 31.99 4.53
C ILE A 76 -9.30 31.13 3.45
N THR A 77 -9.42 31.66 2.23
CA THR A 77 -9.63 30.85 1.00
C THR A 77 -8.38 30.04 0.63
N GLY A 78 -7.73 29.42 1.63
CA GLY A 78 -6.58 28.56 1.45
C GLY A 78 -7.06 27.13 1.32
N MET A 79 -6.92 26.54 0.14
CA MET A 79 -7.05 25.08 0.02
C MET A 79 -6.05 24.43 0.98
N CYS A 80 -6.53 23.49 1.80
CA CYS A 80 -5.66 22.72 2.68
C CYS A 80 -4.54 22.07 1.84
N PRO A 81 -3.26 22.15 2.26
CA PRO A 81 -2.14 21.52 1.53
C PRO A 81 -2.37 20.03 1.25
N HIS A 82 -3.10 19.37 2.13
CA HIS A 82 -3.53 17.97 2.01
C HIS A 82 -4.47 17.73 0.81
N CYS A 83 -5.36 18.68 0.50
CA CYS A 83 -6.26 18.59 -0.64
C CYS A 83 -5.54 18.90 -1.97
N ILE A 84 -4.44 19.65 -1.92
CA ILE A 84 -3.59 19.93 -3.08
C ILE A 84 -2.71 18.71 -3.40
N ASN A 85 -2.20 18.04 -2.37
CA ASN A 85 -1.34 16.88 -2.52
C ASN A 85 -1.68 15.81 -1.46
N PRO A 86 -2.68 14.96 -1.72
CA PRO A 86 -3.06 13.91 -0.79
C PRO A 86 -1.92 12.90 -0.63
N PRO A 87 -1.75 12.29 0.55
CA PRO A 87 -0.75 11.27 0.77
C PRO A 87 -1.02 10.08 -0.15
N MET A 88 0.03 9.54 -0.75
CA MET A 88 -0.10 8.37 -1.60
C MET A 88 -0.33 7.12 -0.74
N PRO A 89 -1.31 6.26 -1.07
CA PRO A 89 -1.50 4.99 -0.36
C PRO A 89 -0.23 4.12 -0.41
N PRO A 90 0.16 3.46 0.69
CA PRO A 90 1.41 2.71 0.79
C PRO A 90 1.63 1.66 -0.31
N LEU A 91 0.60 0.90 -0.72
CA LEU A 91 0.74 -0.06 -1.83
C LEU A 91 0.96 0.63 -3.18
N ARG A 92 0.36 1.81 -3.36
CA ARG A 92 0.51 2.60 -4.58
C ARG A 92 1.92 3.18 -4.67
N ASP A 93 2.45 3.66 -3.54
CA ASP A 93 3.83 4.14 -3.42
C ASP A 93 4.84 3.00 -3.69
N TYR A 94 4.61 1.81 -3.11
CA TYR A 94 5.42 0.63 -3.39
C TYR A 94 5.43 0.27 -4.88
N LEU A 95 4.27 0.30 -5.55
CA LEU A 95 4.20 0.04 -6.99
C LEU A 95 5.02 1.04 -7.79
N ALA A 96 4.88 2.35 -7.50
CA ALA A 96 5.66 3.39 -8.17
C ALA A 96 7.17 3.20 -7.95
N TRP A 97 7.56 2.82 -6.73
CA TRP A 97 8.96 2.49 -6.41
C TRP A 97 9.48 1.31 -7.25
N ARG A 98 8.68 0.25 -7.43
CA ARG A 98 9.04 -0.90 -8.29
C ARG A 98 9.16 -0.51 -9.76
N GLU A 99 8.27 0.34 -10.25
CA GLU A 99 8.31 0.81 -11.64
C GLU A 99 9.56 1.65 -11.94
N LEU A 100 10.07 2.39 -10.95
CA LEU A 100 11.29 3.18 -11.10
C LEU A 100 12.58 2.38 -11.00
N ARG A 101 12.56 1.22 -10.33
CA ARG A 101 13.79 0.51 -9.91
C ARG A 101 13.93 -0.93 -10.39
N GLY A 102 12.87 -1.56 -10.91
CA GLY A 102 12.88 -2.94 -11.42
C GLY A 102 13.13 -3.99 -10.34
#